data_AF-A0A970RR04-F1
#
_entry.id   AF-A0A970RR04-F1
#
_cell.length_a   1.000
_cell.length_b   1.000
_cell.length_c   1.000
_cell.angle_alpha   90.00
_cell.angle_beta   90.00
_cell.angle_gamma   90.00
#
_symmetry.space_group_name_H-M   'P 1'
#
loop_
_entity.id
_entity.type
_entity.pdbx_description
1 polymer ?
#
loop_
_entity_poly.entity_id
_entity_poly.type
_entity_poly.pdbx_seq_one_letter_code
_entity_poly.pdbx_strand_id
1 'polypeptide(L)'
;MAQKPLSNAKIFSATWTEKDEALLIDLLNRKINEIKFDIREAESPYIKARLRAKRKEYKAILAKVITGDYNSNVIAAELASAKLALASERNKQVKSLGKYADRYSEVDFDFKTFFGKTRYYGAGLPFFMVLILAFMACFMLISFILPAATINSIEDSISSDIKLSVTSIAYIRLGPGEQDFRVPNDGNWPKGTYQTPNDYLPNGVEYKAPDGTVPEYVFLYADLKMVSIDITAVDMLKAVFRMPMFSRNRVDFIENLDQMQGRSWYYIRFMNAENRLNSMEIVKDASGKYDWTAIVRYIATNGAVVCLWVTVILCLAELILCVFRMFTYTSRRLHVIPILILLFGLLTMIMPAFAEVEALNGDGILSALTGYFTPYFDDFLAESSLQIIINLLYLIVLVAVPILLILLPLVMHNRQPKPITFVPKGNRPHIYGPNELPVKPGQVPRYGIAPADQYRKR
;
A
#
# COMPACT_ATOMS: atom_id res chain seq x y z
N MET A 1 -58.03 -27.51 -35.33
CA MET A 1 -57.19 -27.89 -36.50
C MET A 1 -55.80 -27.33 -36.29
N ALA A 2 -54.80 -28.19 -36.06
CA ALA A 2 -53.41 -27.79 -35.86
C ALA A 2 -52.78 -27.40 -37.21
N GLN A 3 -52.15 -26.22 -37.29
CA GLN A 3 -51.33 -25.81 -38.43
C GLN A 3 -50.15 -26.79 -38.57
N LYS A 4 -50.07 -27.45 -39.73
CA LYS A 4 -48.91 -28.28 -40.10
C LYS A 4 -47.66 -27.40 -40.19
N PRO A 5 -46.48 -27.89 -39.77
CA PRO A 5 -45.23 -27.18 -39.96
C PRO A 5 -44.95 -27.00 -41.46
N LEU A 6 -44.68 -25.76 -41.85
CA LEU A 6 -44.22 -25.42 -43.19
C LEU A 6 -42.78 -25.93 -43.37
N SER A 7 -42.68 -27.04 -44.11
CA SER A 7 -41.53 -27.54 -44.87
C SER A 7 -40.39 -28.28 -44.13
N ASN A 8 -40.27 -29.57 -44.45
CA ASN A 8 -39.00 -30.28 -44.56
C ASN A 8 -38.32 -29.86 -45.88
N ALA A 9 -37.89 -28.61 -46.00
CA ALA A 9 -37.14 -28.18 -47.17
C ALA A 9 -35.70 -28.70 -47.07
N LYS A 10 -35.29 -29.54 -48.04
CA LYS A 10 -33.87 -29.81 -48.34
C LYS A 10 -33.18 -28.47 -48.57
N ILE A 11 -32.43 -27.98 -47.59
CA ILE A 11 -31.67 -26.74 -47.75
C ILE A 11 -30.40 -27.09 -48.53
N PHE A 12 -30.17 -26.36 -49.61
CA PHE A 12 -28.97 -26.34 -50.46
C PHE A 12 -28.88 -27.37 -51.60
N SER A 13 -29.76 -27.24 -52.59
CA SER A 13 -29.38 -27.51 -53.99
C SER A 13 -30.15 -26.67 -55.02
N ALA A 14 -30.78 -25.56 -54.61
CA ALA A 14 -31.50 -24.67 -55.51
C ALA A 14 -30.68 -23.40 -55.73
N THR A 15 -30.48 -23.03 -57.00
CA THR A 15 -29.86 -21.77 -57.42
C THR A 15 -30.58 -20.60 -56.77
N TRP A 16 -29.88 -19.88 -55.90
CA TRP A 16 -30.35 -18.67 -55.23
C TRP A 16 -30.78 -17.66 -56.31
N THR A 17 -32.01 -17.16 -56.23
CA THR A 17 -32.55 -16.22 -57.24
C THR A 17 -32.52 -14.78 -56.72
N GLU A 18 -32.53 -13.79 -57.62
CA GLU A 18 -32.62 -12.36 -57.27
C GLU A 18 -33.86 -12.05 -56.41
N LYS A 19 -34.94 -12.84 -56.54
CA LYS A 19 -36.14 -12.72 -55.70
C LYS A 19 -35.88 -13.14 -54.25
N ASP A 20 -35.02 -14.13 -54.03
CA ASP A 20 -34.64 -14.61 -52.70
C ASP A 20 -33.71 -13.61 -52.00
N GLU A 21 -32.83 -12.92 -52.77
CA GLU A 21 -32.03 -11.81 -52.27
C GLU A 21 -32.89 -10.63 -51.80
N ALA A 22 -33.86 -10.22 -52.62
CA ALA A 22 -34.79 -9.14 -52.27
C ALA A 22 -35.57 -9.46 -51.00
N LEU A 23 -35.99 -10.72 -50.83
CA LEU A 23 -36.71 -11.20 -49.65
C LEU A 23 -35.81 -11.24 -48.40
N LEU A 24 -34.54 -11.63 -48.53
CA LEU A 24 -33.58 -11.60 -47.44
C LEU A 24 -33.27 -10.16 -46.99
N ILE A 25 -33.12 -9.23 -47.93
CA ILE A 25 -32.92 -7.80 -47.65
C ILE A 25 -34.10 -7.25 -46.85
N ASP A 26 -35.34 -7.56 -47.27
CA ASP A 26 -36.54 -7.10 -46.56
C ASP A 26 -36.64 -7.70 -45.14
N LEU A 27 -36.37 -9.00 -45.00
CA LEU A 27 -36.34 -9.67 -43.68
C LEU A 27 -35.29 -9.10 -42.73
N LEU A 28 -34.07 -8.83 -43.23
CA LEU A 28 -33.00 -8.24 -42.43
C LEU A 28 -33.32 -6.80 -42.02
N ASN A 29 -33.87 -6.00 -42.94
CA ASN A 29 -34.33 -4.64 -42.62
C ASN A 29 -35.42 -4.65 -41.55
N ARG A 30 -36.41 -5.55 -41.67
CA ARG A 30 -37.45 -5.73 -40.67
C ARG A 30 -36.88 -6.13 -39.30
N LYS A 31 -35.97 -7.11 -39.26
CA LYS A 31 -35.31 -7.53 -38.00
C LYS A 31 -34.46 -6.46 -37.35
N ILE A 32 -33.73 -5.66 -38.13
CA ILE A 32 -32.94 -4.52 -37.63
C ILE A 32 -33.84 -3.45 -37.00
N ASN A 33 -35.03 -3.26 -37.57
CA ASN A 33 -36.04 -2.33 -37.06
C ASN A 33 -36.74 -2.87 -35.81
N GLU A 34 -37.14 -4.14 -35.77
CA GLU A 34 -37.69 -4.80 -34.57
C GLU A 34 -36.71 -4.66 -33.38
N ILE A 35 -35.43 -4.98 -33.58
CA ILE A 35 -34.42 -4.88 -32.51
C ILE A 35 -34.20 -3.42 -32.07
N LYS A 36 -34.41 -2.44 -32.95
CA LYS A 36 -34.35 -1.02 -32.58
C LYS A 36 -35.45 -0.66 -31.58
N PHE A 37 -36.65 -1.21 -31.75
CA PHE A 37 -37.75 -1.06 -30.79
C PHE A 37 -37.46 -1.82 -29.49
N ASP A 38 -36.97 -3.06 -29.57
CA ASP A 38 -36.59 -3.84 -28.38
C ASP A 38 -35.51 -3.13 -27.53
N ILE A 39 -34.56 -2.42 -28.16
CA ILE A 39 -33.56 -1.60 -27.45
C ILE A 39 -34.21 -0.43 -26.71
N ARG A 40 -35.28 0.15 -27.27
CA ARG A 40 -35.98 1.30 -26.69
C ARG A 40 -36.81 0.86 -25.49
N GLU A 41 -37.48 -0.29 -25.60
CA GLU A 41 -38.35 -0.87 -24.57
C GLU A 41 -37.60 -1.61 -23.47
N ALA A 42 -36.38 -2.08 -23.74
CA ALA A 42 -35.56 -2.70 -22.71
C ALA A 42 -35.33 -1.73 -21.53
N GLU A 43 -35.58 -2.17 -20.30
CA GLU A 43 -35.34 -1.35 -19.10
C GLU A 43 -33.86 -1.39 -18.69
N SER A 44 -33.21 -2.54 -18.88
CA SER A 44 -31.82 -2.76 -18.48
C SER A 44 -30.81 -2.23 -19.52
N PRO A 45 -29.78 -1.45 -19.11
CA PRO A 45 -28.72 -1.01 -20.00
C PRO A 45 -27.91 -2.19 -20.61
N TYR A 46 -27.95 -3.36 -20.00
CA TYR A 46 -27.24 -4.57 -20.47
C TYR A 46 -27.99 -5.28 -21.60
N ILE A 47 -29.31 -5.40 -21.48
CA ILE A 47 -30.18 -5.89 -22.56
C ILE A 47 -30.04 -4.96 -23.77
N LYS A 48 -29.98 -3.64 -23.54
CA LYS A 48 -29.69 -2.66 -24.60
C LYS A 48 -28.36 -2.90 -25.27
N ALA A 49 -27.28 -3.18 -24.53
CA ALA A 49 -25.96 -3.46 -25.09
C ALA A 49 -25.95 -4.74 -25.95
N ARG A 50 -26.55 -5.83 -25.46
CA ARG A 50 -26.68 -7.10 -26.20
C ARG A 50 -27.48 -6.94 -27.49
N LEU A 51 -28.61 -6.23 -27.42
CA LEU A 51 -29.45 -5.96 -28.58
C LEU A 51 -28.76 -5.01 -29.58
N ARG A 52 -27.98 -4.02 -29.12
CA ARG A 52 -27.14 -3.17 -29.98
C ARG A 52 -26.08 -3.98 -30.73
N ALA A 53 -25.45 -4.97 -30.08
CA ALA A 53 -24.49 -5.87 -30.72
C ALA A 53 -25.16 -6.73 -31.82
N LYS A 54 -26.30 -7.37 -31.50
CA LYS A 54 -27.09 -8.12 -32.50
C LYS A 54 -27.55 -7.24 -33.67
N ARG A 55 -27.97 -6.01 -33.40
CA ARG A 55 -28.35 -5.05 -34.43
C ARG A 55 -27.17 -4.68 -35.34
N LYS A 56 -25.97 -4.53 -34.78
CA LYS A 56 -24.74 -4.27 -35.56
C LYS A 56 -24.38 -5.46 -36.44
N GLU A 57 -24.55 -6.68 -35.95
CA GLU A 57 -24.35 -7.92 -36.70
C GLU A 57 -25.31 -8.02 -37.90
N TYR A 58 -26.61 -7.83 -37.70
CA TYR A 58 -27.57 -7.86 -38.81
C TYR A 58 -27.32 -6.75 -39.83
N LYS A 59 -26.87 -5.56 -39.41
CA LYS A 59 -26.46 -4.49 -40.32
C LYS A 59 -25.23 -4.86 -41.15
N ALA A 60 -24.27 -5.56 -40.57
CA ALA A 60 -23.09 -6.03 -41.28
C ALA A 60 -23.46 -7.11 -42.31
N ILE A 61 -24.35 -8.03 -41.95
CA ILE A 61 -24.88 -9.05 -42.88
C ILE A 61 -25.66 -8.38 -44.02
N LEU A 62 -26.53 -7.42 -43.70
CA LEU A 62 -27.27 -6.66 -44.70
C LEU A 62 -26.35 -5.91 -45.67
N ALA A 63 -25.30 -5.27 -45.16
CA ALA A 63 -24.32 -4.59 -46.00
C ALA A 63 -23.63 -5.55 -46.98
N LYS A 64 -23.22 -6.74 -46.51
CA LYS A 64 -22.62 -7.79 -47.36
C LYS A 64 -23.58 -8.29 -48.45
N VAL A 65 -24.87 -8.43 -48.14
CA VAL A 65 -25.90 -8.84 -49.11
C VAL A 65 -26.14 -7.75 -50.16
N ILE A 66 -26.18 -6.47 -49.76
CA ILE A 66 -26.39 -5.34 -50.69
C ILE A 66 -25.19 -5.14 -51.62
N THR A 67 -23.96 -5.35 -51.15
CA THR A 67 -22.75 -5.14 -51.96
C THR A 67 -22.48 -6.27 -52.96
N GLY A 68 -23.31 -7.32 -53.00
CA GLY A 68 -23.12 -8.47 -53.90
C GLY A 68 -21.90 -9.34 -53.58
N ASP A 69 -21.21 -9.05 -52.48
CA ASP A 69 -19.98 -9.73 -52.06
C ASP A 69 -20.33 -10.96 -51.20
N TYR A 70 -21.23 -11.80 -51.75
CA TYR A 70 -21.82 -12.93 -51.05
C TYR A 70 -21.58 -14.23 -51.83
N ASN A 71 -20.93 -15.19 -51.19
CA ASN A 71 -20.97 -16.58 -51.61
C ASN A 71 -21.78 -17.31 -50.54
N SER A 72 -22.87 -17.97 -50.93
CA SER A 72 -23.77 -18.68 -50.01
C SER A 72 -23.02 -19.71 -49.14
N ASN A 73 -21.95 -20.29 -49.68
CA ASN A 73 -21.04 -21.17 -48.95
C ASN A 73 -20.16 -20.42 -47.95
N VAL A 74 -19.75 -19.17 -48.24
CA VAL A 74 -18.99 -18.31 -47.33
C VAL A 74 -19.88 -17.79 -46.20
N ILE A 75 -21.16 -17.50 -46.44
CA ILE A 75 -22.09 -17.14 -45.35
C ILE A 75 -22.38 -18.35 -44.47
N ALA A 76 -22.60 -19.54 -45.03
CA ALA A 76 -22.75 -20.76 -44.24
C ALA A 76 -21.47 -21.09 -43.46
N ALA A 77 -20.29 -20.87 -44.06
CA ALA A 77 -19.00 -21.05 -43.40
C ALA A 77 -18.70 -19.96 -42.36
N GLU A 78 -19.11 -18.70 -42.56
CA GLU A 78 -19.02 -17.61 -41.59
C GLU A 78 -20.01 -17.80 -40.45
N LEU A 79 -21.24 -18.29 -40.71
CA LEU A 79 -22.20 -18.67 -39.68
C LEU A 79 -21.74 -19.92 -38.93
N ALA A 80 -21.14 -20.89 -39.61
CA ALA A 80 -20.56 -22.08 -38.98
C ALA A 80 -19.32 -21.71 -38.17
N SER A 81 -18.44 -20.84 -38.67
CA SER A 81 -17.24 -20.37 -37.96
C SER A 81 -17.61 -19.44 -36.81
N ALA A 82 -18.64 -18.59 -36.94
CA ALA A 82 -19.19 -17.80 -35.84
C ALA A 82 -19.88 -18.69 -34.79
N LYS A 83 -20.64 -19.71 -35.21
CA LYS A 83 -21.21 -20.72 -34.29
C LYS A 83 -20.12 -21.54 -33.61
N LEU A 84 -19.05 -21.90 -34.31
CA LEU A 84 -17.89 -22.60 -33.74
C LEU A 84 -17.08 -21.70 -32.81
N ALA A 85 -16.91 -20.43 -33.14
CA ALA A 85 -16.27 -19.43 -32.27
C ALA A 85 -17.09 -19.24 -31.00
N LEU A 86 -18.41 -19.05 -31.11
CA LEU A 86 -19.34 -18.99 -29.98
C LEU A 86 -19.37 -20.29 -29.18
N ALA A 87 -19.35 -21.45 -29.84
CA ALA A 87 -19.26 -22.75 -29.16
C ALA A 87 -17.91 -22.92 -28.46
N SER A 88 -16.82 -22.39 -29.03
CA SER A 88 -15.49 -22.42 -28.40
C SER A 88 -15.43 -21.48 -27.20
N GLU A 89 -16.04 -20.29 -27.27
CA GLU A 89 -16.15 -19.35 -26.15
C GLU A 89 -17.05 -19.92 -25.07
N ARG A 90 -18.18 -20.53 -25.45
CA ARG A 90 -19.09 -21.22 -24.54
C ARG A 90 -18.43 -22.43 -23.91
N ASN A 91 -17.65 -23.22 -24.65
CA ASN A 91 -16.89 -24.34 -24.09
C ASN A 91 -15.75 -23.86 -23.17
N LYS A 92 -15.09 -22.74 -23.47
CA LYS A 92 -14.14 -22.09 -22.55
C LYS A 92 -14.83 -21.56 -21.30
N GLN A 93 -16.04 -21.02 -21.41
CA GLN A 93 -16.88 -20.63 -20.27
C GLN A 93 -17.34 -21.85 -19.45
N VAL A 94 -17.80 -22.92 -20.09
CA VAL A 94 -18.25 -24.16 -19.43
C VAL A 94 -17.08 -24.85 -18.73
N LYS A 95 -15.91 -24.93 -19.36
CA LYS A 95 -14.69 -25.45 -18.74
C LYS A 95 -14.19 -24.59 -17.57
N SER A 96 -14.32 -23.26 -17.64
CA SER A 96 -13.87 -22.35 -16.57
C SER A 96 -14.87 -22.17 -15.43
N LEU A 97 -16.18 -22.34 -15.68
CA LEU A 97 -17.26 -22.15 -14.70
C LEU A 97 -17.84 -23.47 -14.15
N GLY A 98 -17.52 -24.62 -14.76
CA GLY A 98 -17.96 -25.95 -14.31
C GLY A 98 -19.49 -26.06 -14.14
N LYS A 99 -19.93 -26.56 -12.98
CA LYS A 99 -21.35 -26.75 -12.60
C LYS A 99 -22.18 -25.46 -12.58
N TYR A 100 -21.56 -24.29 -12.68
CA TYR A 100 -22.22 -22.99 -12.64
C TYR A 100 -22.41 -22.34 -14.00
N ALA A 101 -21.89 -22.92 -15.09
CA ALA A 101 -21.96 -22.35 -16.43
C ALA A 101 -23.39 -22.02 -16.89
N ASP A 102 -24.34 -22.94 -16.65
CA ASP A 102 -25.76 -22.73 -16.98
C ASP A 102 -26.44 -21.70 -16.07
N ARG A 103 -25.97 -21.57 -14.82
CA ARG A 103 -26.49 -20.55 -13.89
C ARG A 103 -26.03 -19.14 -14.24
N TYR A 104 -24.92 -19.00 -14.96
CA TYR A 104 -24.39 -17.69 -15.37
C TYR A 104 -24.89 -17.23 -16.74
N SER A 105 -25.42 -18.13 -17.59
CA SER A 105 -26.02 -17.72 -18.87
C SER A 105 -27.36 -16.98 -18.73
N GLU A 106 -28.01 -17.08 -17.56
CA GLU A 106 -29.32 -16.49 -17.28
C GLU A 106 -29.27 -15.24 -16.38
N VAL A 107 -28.07 -14.83 -15.93
CA VAL A 107 -27.94 -13.62 -15.09
C VAL A 107 -27.60 -12.43 -15.97
N ASP A 108 -28.47 -11.42 -15.97
CA ASP A 108 -28.31 -10.14 -16.69
C ASP A 108 -27.15 -9.26 -16.19
N PHE A 109 -26.33 -9.78 -15.27
CA PHE A 109 -25.18 -9.09 -14.68
C PHE A 109 -23.89 -9.61 -15.31
N ASP A 110 -23.13 -8.73 -15.98
CA ASP A 110 -21.80 -9.05 -16.48
C ASP A 110 -20.81 -9.17 -15.31
N PHE A 111 -20.85 -10.34 -14.66
CA PHE A 111 -19.92 -10.74 -13.61
C PHE A 111 -18.46 -10.64 -14.09
N LYS A 112 -18.21 -10.79 -15.40
CA LYS A 112 -16.85 -10.74 -15.96
C LYS A 112 -16.33 -9.31 -16.05
N THR A 113 -17.13 -8.29 -16.36
CA THR A 113 -16.66 -6.89 -16.21
C THR A 113 -16.63 -6.44 -14.76
N PHE A 114 -17.59 -6.86 -13.94
CA PHE A 114 -17.69 -6.37 -12.56
C PHE A 114 -16.64 -7.00 -11.63
N PHE A 115 -16.36 -8.30 -11.79
CA PHE A 115 -15.35 -9.03 -11.01
C PHE A 115 -14.05 -9.28 -11.77
N GLY A 116 -14.05 -9.16 -13.11
CA GLY A 116 -12.86 -9.32 -13.95
C GLY A 116 -12.12 -8.03 -14.25
N LYS A 117 -12.44 -6.90 -13.60
CA LYS A 117 -11.41 -5.87 -13.35
C LYS A 117 -10.31 -6.56 -12.57
N THR A 118 -9.19 -6.80 -13.25
CA THR A 118 -7.95 -7.43 -12.78
C THR A 118 -7.77 -7.23 -11.27
N ARG A 119 -8.16 -8.23 -10.50
CA ARG A 119 -7.86 -8.31 -9.07
C ARG A 119 -6.41 -8.73 -9.00
N TYR A 120 -5.52 -7.75 -8.96
CA TYR A 120 -4.11 -7.99 -9.26
C TYR A 120 -3.45 -8.98 -8.28
N TYR A 121 -4.01 -9.19 -7.09
CA TYR A 121 -3.46 -10.11 -6.11
C TYR A 121 -4.57 -10.77 -5.27
N GLY A 122 -4.42 -12.07 -4.95
CA GLY A 122 -5.23 -12.69 -3.89
C GLY A 122 -4.86 -12.13 -2.51
N ALA A 123 -5.55 -12.57 -1.45
CA ALA A 123 -5.27 -12.15 -0.05
C ALA A 123 -3.81 -12.35 0.40
N GLY A 124 -3.02 -13.16 -0.31
CA GLY A 124 -1.62 -13.41 0.00
C GLY A 124 -0.71 -12.18 -0.10
N LEU A 125 -0.80 -11.36 -1.16
CA LEU A 125 0.08 -10.17 -1.27
C LEU A 125 -0.18 -9.18 -0.12
N PRO A 126 -1.44 -8.75 0.14
CA PRO A 126 -1.69 -7.85 1.26
C PRO A 126 -1.28 -8.46 2.60
N PHE A 127 -1.41 -9.77 2.79
CA PHE A 127 -0.94 -10.45 4.00
C PHE A 127 0.58 -10.31 4.20
N PHE A 128 1.39 -10.61 3.16
CA PHE A 128 2.84 -10.44 3.25
C PHE A 128 3.24 -8.97 3.44
N MET A 129 2.55 -8.04 2.77
CA MET A 129 2.79 -6.60 2.97
C MET A 129 2.47 -6.16 4.40
N VAL A 130 1.38 -6.66 5.01
CA VAL A 130 1.07 -6.40 6.43
C VAL A 130 2.16 -6.94 7.33
N LEU A 131 2.64 -8.16 7.11
CA LEU A 131 3.69 -8.77 7.93
C LEU A 131 4.98 -7.96 7.87
N ILE A 132 5.40 -7.55 6.68
CA ILE A 132 6.59 -6.74 6.46
C ILE A 132 6.45 -5.33 7.07
N LEU A 133 5.28 -4.69 6.91
CA LEU A 133 4.99 -3.38 7.52
C LEU A 133 4.92 -3.45 9.05
N ALA A 134 4.33 -4.51 9.59
CA ALA A 134 4.28 -4.74 11.03
C ALA A 134 5.69 -4.94 11.59
N PHE A 135 6.55 -5.70 10.91
CA PHE A 135 7.95 -5.83 11.28
C PHE A 135 8.66 -4.48 11.32
N MET A 136 8.51 -3.65 10.28
CA MET A 136 9.11 -2.30 10.24
C MET A 136 8.57 -1.38 11.34
N ALA A 137 7.25 -1.39 11.58
CA ALA A 137 6.62 -0.58 12.63
C ALA A 137 7.08 -1.03 14.02
N CYS A 138 7.15 -2.34 14.27
CA CYS A 138 7.68 -2.89 15.52
C CYS A 138 9.15 -2.53 15.71
N PHE A 139 9.95 -2.55 14.65
CA PHE A 139 11.37 -2.17 14.71
C PHE A 139 11.54 -0.68 15.04
N MET A 140 10.83 0.21 14.34
CA MET A 140 10.90 1.66 14.61
C MET A 140 10.38 2.03 16.01
N LEU A 141 9.41 1.29 16.53
CA LEU A 141 8.78 1.54 17.84
C LEU A 141 9.25 0.54 18.91
N ILE A 142 10.37 -0.16 18.70
CA ILE A 142 10.75 -1.25 19.59
C ILE A 142 11.03 -0.73 21.01
N SER A 143 11.57 0.49 21.14
CA SER A 143 11.77 1.15 22.44
C SER A 143 10.46 1.56 23.14
N PHE A 144 9.33 1.63 22.42
CA PHE A 144 8.01 1.80 23.03
C PHE A 144 7.40 0.46 23.47
N ILE A 145 7.70 -0.62 22.74
CA ILE A 145 7.01 -1.91 22.87
C ILE A 145 7.69 -2.82 23.88
N LEU A 146 9.03 -2.83 23.93
CA LEU A 146 9.80 -3.76 24.74
C LEU A 146 10.50 -3.06 25.93
N PRO A 147 10.60 -3.73 27.09
CA PRO A 147 11.43 -3.25 28.20
C PRO A 147 12.91 -3.16 27.82
N ALA A 148 13.61 -2.18 28.39
CA ALA A 148 15.04 -1.95 28.14
C ALA A 148 15.91 -3.19 28.39
N ALA A 149 15.61 -3.97 29.43
CA ALA A 149 16.36 -5.19 29.75
C ALA A 149 16.30 -6.25 28.62
N THR A 150 15.15 -6.41 27.98
CA THR A 150 14.98 -7.34 26.85
C THR A 150 15.71 -6.84 25.60
N ILE A 151 15.66 -5.54 25.36
CA ILE A 151 16.37 -4.90 24.23
C ILE A 151 17.88 -5.08 24.38
N ASN A 152 18.43 -4.82 25.56
CA ASN A 152 19.88 -4.93 25.81
C ASN A 152 20.37 -6.36 25.57
N SER A 153 19.65 -7.37 26.06
CA SER A 153 20.00 -8.78 25.81
C SER A 153 20.02 -9.16 24.32
N ILE A 154 19.15 -8.57 23.49
CA ILE A 154 19.13 -8.81 22.04
C ILE A 154 20.33 -8.12 21.38
N GLU A 155 20.64 -6.88 21.78
CA GLU A 155 21.72 -6.09 21.20
C GLU A 155 23.11 -6.64 21.56
N ASP A 156 23.31 -7.11 22.80
CA ASP A 156 24.55 -7.76 23.23
C ASP A 156 24.88 -9.01 22.39
N SER A 157 23.86 -9.67 21.83
CA SER A 157 24.04 -10.86 20.98
C SER A 157 24.41 -10.54 19.52
N ILE A 158 24.28 -9.28 19.09
CA ILE A 158 24.44 -8.87 17.68
C ILE A 158 25.75 -8.09 17.48
N SER A 159 26.32 -7.52 18.54
CA SER A 159 27.48 -6.62 18.47
C SER A 159 28.81 -7.38 18.63
N SER A 160 29.67 -7.37 17.61
CA SER A 160 31.07 -7.80 17.75
C SER A 160 32.11 -6.76 17.28
N ASP A 161 31.82 -5.93 16.27
CA ASP A 161 32.76 -4.92 15.74
C ASP A 161 32.09 -3.67 15.12
N ILE A 162 30.87 -3.83 14.59
CA ILE A 162 30.02 -2.72 14.13
C ILE A 162 28.98 -2.52 15.22
N LYS A 163 28.94 -1.37 15.89
CA LYS A 163 27.92 -1.09 16.90
C LYS A 163 26.54 -1.08 16.24
N LEU A 164 25.83 -2.18 16.35
CA LEU A 164 24.47 -2.34 15.84
C LEU A 164 23.50 -2.32 17.03
N SER A 165 22.64 -1.32 17.05
CA SER A 165 21.54 -1.24 18.00
C SER A 165 20.22 -1.51 17.27
N VAL A 166 19.29 -2.20 17.91
CA VAL A 166 17.94 -2.40 17.36
C VAL A 166 17.06 -1.18 17.62
N THR A 167 17.47 -0.31 18.55
CA THR A 167 16.72 0.86 19.01
C THR A 167 17.21 2.19 18.47
N SER A 168 18.51 2.30 18.17
CA SER A 168 19.15 3.56 17.81
C SER A 168 19.09 3.86 16.32
N ILE A 169 18.83 5.12 15.96
CA ILE A 169 18.91 5.67 14.60
C ILE A 169 20.34 6.14 14.33
N ALA A 170 20.98 6.74 15.34
CA ALA A 170 22.30 7.33 15.25
C ALA A 170 22.99 7.31 16.63
N TYR A 171 24.29 7.56 16.64
CA TYR A 171 25.10 7.67 17.85
C TYR A 171 25.74 9.06 17.91
N ILE A 172 25.59 9.74 19.05
CA ILE A 172 26.25 11.03 19.30
C ILE A 172 27.51 10.78 20.11
N ARG A 173 28.61 11.40 19.71
CA ARG A 173 29.87 11.35 20.46
C ARG A 173 29.80 12.29 21.64
N LEU A 174 30.27 11.81 22.79
CA LEU A 174 30.55 12.63 23.96
C LEU A 174 32.05 12.89 24.05
N GLY A 175 32.38 14.05 24.60
CA GLY A 175 33.76 14.50 24.75
C GLY A 175 33.86 15.62 25.79
N PRO A 176 35.07 16.04 26.15
CA PRO A 176 35.27 17.12 27.10
C PRO A 176 34.71 18.46 26.59
N GLY A 177 34.33 19.34 27.51
CA GLY A 177 33.86 20.69 27.20
C GLY A 177 32.40 20.72 26.73
N GLU A 178 32.11 21.39 25.61
CA GLU A 178 30.74 21.58 25.09
C GLU A 178 30.07 20.29 24.58
N GLN A 179 30.83 19.19 24.50
CA GLN A 179 30.33 17.88 24.14
C GLN A 179 29.96 17.02 25.36
N ASP A 180 30.05 17.57 26.57
CA ASP A 180 29.68 16.91 27.81
C ASP A 180 28.36 17.46 28.36
N PHE A 181 27.34 16.61 28.48
CA PHE A 181 26.02 17.04 28.93
C PHE A 181 25.88 16.91 30.44
N ARG A 182 25.41 17.98 31.07
CA ARG A 182 25.04 17.99 32.49
C ARG A 182 23.62 17.45 32.71
N VAL A 183 23.50 16.44 33.56
CA VAL A 183 22.24 15.75 33.87
C VAL A 183 22.00 15.66 35.38
N PRO A 184 20.75 15.70 35.86
CA PRO A 184 20.40 15.35 37.24
C PRO A 184 20.88 13.95 37.55
N ASN A 185 21.29 13.76 38.80
CA ASN A 185 21.70 12.47 39.32
C ASN A 185 20.49 11.68 39.85
N ASP A 186 19.59 11.30 38.96
CA ASP A 186 18.35 10.59 39.30
C ASP A 186 18.39 9.09 38.91
N GLY A 187 19.54 8.62 38.42
CA GLY A 187 19.71 7.25 37.94
C GLY A 187 19.08 6.97 36.57
N ASN A 188 18.48 7.95 35.91
CA ASN A 188 17.89 7.80 34.57
C ASN A 188 18.92 8.11 33.48
N TRP A 189 19.87 7.20 33.33
CA TRP A 189 20.97 7.39 32.38
C TRP A 189 20.54 7.21 30.93
N PRO A 190 21.10 8.00 29.99
CA PRO A 190 20.93 7.70 28.58
C PRO A 190 21.52 6.32 28.25
N LYS A 191 20.91 5.67 27.27
CA LYS A 191 21.54 4.51 26.64
C LYS A 191 22.77 4.97 25.87
N GLY A 192 23.85 4.20 25.92
CA GLY A 192 25.02 4.42 25.09
C GLY A 192 26.24 3.64 25.55
N THR A 193 27.42 4.06 25.08
CA THR A 193 28.67 3.34 25.32
C THR A 193 29.51 4.04 26.37
N TYR A 194 30.10 3.25 27.26
CA TYR A 194 31.02 3.68 28.31
C TYR A 194 32.47 3.41 27.90
N GLN A 195 33.44 4.15 28.46
CA GLN A 195 34.87 3.95 28.20
C GLN A 195 35.29 2.51 28.52
N THR A 196 34.82 1.99 29.66
CA THR A 196 35.01 0.60 30.03
C THR A 196 33.69 -0.02 30.50
N PRO A 197 33.52 -1.36 30.38
CA PRO A 197 32.33 -2.04 30.90
C PRO A 197 32.10 -1.86 32.41
N ASN A 198 33.17 -1.59 33.17
CA ASN A 198 33.10 -1.38 34.62
C ASN A 198 32.55 -0.02 35.01
N ASP A 199 32.55 0.95 34.09
CA ASP A 199 31.99 2.28 34.33
C ASP A 199 30.46 2.31 34.16
N TYR A 200 29.87 1.21 33.66
CA TYR A 200 28.42 1.10 33.47
C TYR A 200 27.68 1.19 34.81
N LEU A 201 26.77 2.16 34.90
CA LEU A 201 25.85 2.31 36.01
C LEU A 201 24.46 1.77 35.62
N PRO A 202 23.89 0.83 36.38
CA PRO A 202 22.54 0.35 36.15
C PRO A 202 21.50 1.47 36.24
N ASN A 203 20.46 1.39 35.43
CA ASN A 203 19.31 2.30 35.52
C ASN A 203 18.69 2.27 36.93
N GLY A 204 18.38 3.46 37.46
CA GLY A 204 17.84 3.67 38.80
C GLY A 204 18.91 3.75 39.91
N VAL A 205 20.20 3.68 39.56
CA VAL A 205 21.31 3.85 40.51
C VAL A 205 21.96 5.21 40.31
N GLU A 206 21.96 6.01 41.37
CA GLU A 206 22.63 7.31 41.42
C GLU A 206 24.16 7.15 41.37
N TYR A 207 24.81 8.08 40.70
CA TYR A 207 26.26 8.21 40.67
C TYR A 207 26.77 8.65 42.04
N LYS A 208 27.86 8.02 42.48
CA LYS A 208 28.63 8.41 43.66
C LYS A 208 30.01 8.85 43.22
N ALA A 209 30.38 10.06 43.60
CA ALA A 209 31.73 10.57 43.37
C ALA A 209 32.76 9.74 44.18
N PRO A 210 34.05 9.80 43.82
CA PRO A 210 35.10 9.03 44.50
C PRO A 210 35.23 9.30 46.01
N ASP A 211 34.74 10.44 46.48
CA ASP A 211 34.69 10.84 47.89
C ASP A 211 33.44 10.32 48.63
N GLY A 212 32.56 9.59 47.93
CA GLY A 212 31.31 9.05 48.45
C GLY A 212 30.12 10.02 48.41
N THR A 213 30.31 11.25 47.91
CA THR A 213 29.21 12.22 47.77
C THR A 213 28.30 11.87 46.59
N VAL A 214 27.01 12.18 46.74
CA VAL A 214 26.02 12.07 45.66
C VAL A 214 25.75 13.48 45.16
N PRO A 215 26.40 13.91 44.06
CA PRO A 215 26.17 15.24 43.52
C PRO A 215 24.75 15.33 42.92
N GLU A 216 24.13 16.52 42.97
CA GLU A 216 22.80 16.75 42.38
C GLU A 216 22.83 16.63 40.84
N TYR A 217 23.95 16.99 40.23
CA TYR A 217 24.15 16.96 38.79
C TYR A 217 25.48 16.29 38.45
N VAL A 218 25.49 15.58 37.33
CA VAL A 218 26.60 14.75 36.85
C VAL A 218 26.84 15.05 35.38
N PHE A 219 28.09 15.01 34.96
CA PHE A 219 28.51 15.08 33.56
C PHE A 219 28.63 13.68 32.96
N LEU A 220 28.01 13.47 31.79
CA LEU A 220 27.97 12.15 31.15
C LEU A 220 29.37 11.65 30.76
N TYR A 221 30.24 12.52 30.23
CA TYR A 221 31.58 12.12 29.83
C TYR A 221 32.57 12.17 31.00
N ALA A 222 32.66 13.32 31.69
CA ALA A 222 33.67 13.52 32.73
C ALA A 222 33.47 12.61 33.95
N ASP A 223 32.23 12.45 34.41
CA ASP A 223 31.92 11.71 35.64
C ASP A 223 31.50 10.27 35.36
N LEU A 224 30.53 10.05 34.45
CA LEU A 224 30.03 8.71 34.12
C LEU A 224 30.91 7.94 33.12
N LYS A 225 31.95 8.57 32.55
CA LYS A 225 32.83 7.97 31.54
C LYS A 225 32.09 7.46 30.30
N MET A 226 30.98 8.08 29.95
CA MET A 226 30.21 7.73 28.76
C MET A 226 30.84 8.38 27.52
N VAL A 227 31.12 7.61 26.48
CA VAL A 227 31.76 8.09 25.23
C VAL A 227 30.76 8.35 24.10
N SER A 228 29.56 7.78 24.16
CA SER A 228 28.53 8.05 23.17
C SER A 228 27.13 7.86 23.74
N ILE A 229 26.15 8.60 23.20
CA ILE A 229 24.72 8.44 23.45
C ILE A 229 24.05 7.82 22.23
N ASP A 230 23.17 6.88 22.50
CA ASP A 230 22.28 6.25 21.52
C ASP A 230 21.04 7.11 21.29
N ILE A 231 20.83 7.55 20.05
CA ILE A 231 19.65 8.32 19.67
C ILE A 231 18.60 7.38 19.15
N THR A 232 17.53 7.19 19.91
CA THR A 232 16.42 6.32 19.50
C THR A 232 15.42 7.04 18.60
N ALA A 233 14.59 6.28 17.88
CA ALA A 233 13.45 6.83 17.16
C ALA A 233 12.52 7.62 18.10
N VAL A 234 12.37 7.15 19.33
CA VAL A 234 11.56 7.80 20.36
C VAL A 234 12.15 9.16 20.74
N ASP A 235 13.47 9.28 20.86
CA ASP A 235 14.12 10.57 21.16
C ASP A 235 13.85 11.61 20.07
N MET A 236 13.88 11.21 18.81
CA MET A 236 13.53 12.07 17.68
C MET A 236 12.04 12.39 17.65
N LEU A 237 11.15 11.43 17.97
CA LEU A 237 9.72 11.68 18.06
C LEU A 237 9.38 12.69 19.18
N LYS A 238 10.02 12.57 20.35
CA LYS A 238 9.92 13.51 21.47
C LYS A 238 10.36 14.92 21.07
N ALA A 239 11.35 15.05 20.19
CA ALA A 239 11.88 16.33 19.76
C ALA A 239 10.80 17.21 19.08
N VAL A 240 9.85 16.62 18.35
CA VAL A 240 8.72 17.36 17.72
C VAL A 240 7.97 18.20 18.74
N PHE A 241 7.63 17.64 19.89
CA PHE A 241 6.84 18.33 20.93
C PHE A 241 7.59 19.48 21.61
N ARG A 242 8.90 19.58 21.36
CA ARG A 242 9.76 20.66 21.84
C ARG A 242 10.09 21.69 20.75
N MET A 243 9.72 21.42 19.50
CA MET A 243 9.93 22.36 18.39
C MET A 243 8.96 23.55 18.50
N PRO A 244 9.42 24.79 18.24
CA PRO A 244 8.57 25.99 18.32
C PRO A 244 7.32 25.93 17.44
N MET A 245 7.36 25.20 16.33
CA MET A 245 6.22 25.03 15.41
C MET A 245 5.07 24.20 15.99
N PHE A 246 5.38 23.30 16.94
CA PHE A 246 4.40 22.41 17.57
C PHE A 246 4.12 22.77 19.04
N SER A 247 4.89 23.69 19.62
CA SER A 247 4.72 24.15 21.01
C SER A 247 3.34 24.75 21.31
N ARG A 248 2.63 25.25 20.28
CA ARG A 248 1.27 25.81 20.40
C ARG A 248 0.16 24.76 20.27
N ASN A 249 0.44 23.61 19.66
CA ASN A 249 -0.52 22.54 19.36
C ASN A 249 -0.13 21.25 20.09
N ARG A 250 0.12 21.36 21.40
CA ARG A 250 0.53 20.22 22.23
C ARG A 250 -0.57 19.18 22.28
N VAL A 251 -0.16 17.92 22.13
CA VAL A 251 -1.06 16.78 22.10
C VAL A 251 -0.91 16.05 23.43
N ASP A 252 -1.63 16.54 24.45
CA ASP A 252 -1.45 16.13 25.86
C ASP A 252 -1.52 14.61 26.07
N PHE A 253 -2.37 13.89 25.31
CA PHE A 253 -2.49 12.43 25.46
C PHE A 253 -1.26 11.65 24.99
N ILE A 254 -0.50 12.17 24.01
CA ILE A 254 0.73 11.54 23.53
C ILE A 254 1.89 11.93 24.45
N GLU A 255 1.95 13.21 24.85
CA GLU A 255 3.01 13.70 25.74
C GLU A 255 2.95 13.03 27.12
N ASN A 256 1.76 12.70 27.63
CA ASN A 256 1.56 12.03 28.93
C ASN A 256 1.94 10.54 28.95
N LEU A 257 2.37 9.94 27.85
CA LEU A 257 2.89 8.57 27.85
C LEU A 257 4.25 8.52 28.55
N ASP A 258 4.46 7.55 29.44
CA ASP A 258 5.72 7.41 30.21
C ASP A 258 6.96 7.39 29.30
N GLN A 259 6.86 6.73 28.14
CA GLN A 259 7.97 6.66 27.19
C GLN A 259 8.24 8.00 26.48
N MET A 260 7.27 8.93 26.44
CA MET A 260 7.42 10.28 25.89
C MET A 260 7.92 11.28 26.94
N GLN A 261 7.82 10.94 28.23
CA GLN A 261 8.40 11.70 29.33
C GLN A 261 9.94 11.59 29.33
N GLY A 262 10.61 12.56 29.97
CA GLY A 262 12.06 12.61 30.06
C GLY A 262 12.75 13.37 28.91
N ARG A 263 14.08 13.30 28.86
CA ARG A 263 14.93 14.08 27.93
C ARG A 263 14.84 13.55 26.50
N SER A 264 14.94 14.45 25.52
CA SER A 264 15.21 14.10 24.12
C SER A 264 16.64 14.50 23.81
N TRP A 265 17.52 13.52 23.65
CA TRP A 265 18.94 13.75 23.39
C TRP A 265 19.19 14.37 22.02
N TYR A 266 18.34 14.02 21.04
CA TYR A 266 18.34 14.67 19.73
C TYR A 266 18.03 16.16 19.85
N TYR A 267 16.98 16.53 20.60
CA TYR A 267 16.64 17.93 20.85
C TYR A 267 17.76 18.65 21.60
N ILE A 268 18.32 18.04 22.66
CA ILE A 268 19.38 18.65 23.46
C ILE A 268 20.61 18.95 22.59
N ARG A 269 21.04 18.01 21.74
CA ARG A 269 22.18 18.20 20.85
C ARG A 269 21.93 19.24 19.77
N PHE A 270 20.85 19.07 19.02
CA PHE A 270 20.67 19.77 17.76
C PHE A 270 19.82 21.03 17.88
N MET A 271 18.92 21.13 18.87
CA MET A 271 17.88 22.16 18.93
C MET A 271 17.92 23.03 20.19
N ASN A 272 18.66 22.64 21.24
CA ASN A 272 18.66 23.34 22.54
C ASN A 272 20.05 23.80 23.01
N ALA A 273 21.14 23.36 22.38
CA ALA A 273 22.46 23.88 22.73
C ALA A 273 22.50 25.38 22.39
N GLU A 274 22.77 26.23 23.38
CA GLU A 274 22.74 27.69 23.29
C GLU A 274 23.61 28.19 22.10
N ASN A 275 24.76 27.56 21.87
CA ASN A 275 25.64 27.80 20.72
C ASN A 275 25.06 27.35 19.37
N ARG A 276 24.20 26.32 19.35
CA ARG A 276 23.53 25.83 18.13
C ARG A 276 22.28 26.65 17.78
N LEU A 277 21.54 27.14 18.76
CA LEU A 277 20.45 28.09 18.54
C LEU A 277 20.96 29.37 17.88
N ASN A 278 22.09 29.92 18.36
CA ASN A 278 22.71 31.10 17.78
C ASN A 278 23.28 30.84 16.37
N SER A 279 23.85 29.66 16.10
CA SER A 279 24.38 29.29 14.77
C SER A 279 23.34 28.78 13.78
N MET A 280 22.09 28.59 14.20
CA MET A 280 20.94 28.32 13.33
C MET A 280 20.02 29.54 13.17
N GLU A 281 20.33 30.66 13.83
CA GLU A 281 19.54 31.88 13.69
C GLU A 281 19.68 32.41 12.26
N ILE A 282 18.56 32.45 11.54
CA ILE A 282 18.54 32.91 10.14
C ILE A 282 18.54 34.43 10.15
N VAL A 283 19.73 35.01 10.30
CA VAL A 283 19.94 36.46 10.27
C VAL A 283 20.58 36.86 8.94
N LYS A 284 20.28 38.07 8.47
CA LYS A 284 21.01 38.68 7.35
C LYS A 284 22.34 39.19 7.85
N ASP A 285 23.41 38.89 7.13
CA ASP A 285 24.72 39.46 7.39
C ASP A 285 24.74 40.99 7.14
N ALA A 286 25.86 41.64 7.47
CA ALA A 286 26.05 43.07 7.22
C ALA A 286 25.94 43.47 5.73
N SER A 287 26.00 42.50 4.80
CA SER A 287 25.82 42.69 3.37
C SER A 287 24.37 42.47 2.89
N GLY A 288 23.46 42.14 3.81
CA GLY A 288 22.05 41.89 3.53
C GLY A 288 21.75 40.48 2.97
N LYS A 289 22.74 39.59 2.92
CA LYS A 289 22.61 38.21 2.45
C LYS A 289 22.30 37.27 3.61
N TYR A 290 21.55 36.21 3.34
CA TYR A 290 21.30 35.17 4.32
C TYR A 290 22.47 34.20 4.38
N ASP A 291 22.78 33.70 5.58
CA ASP A 291 23.70 32.59 5.75
C ASP A 291 23.01 31.27 5.33
N TRP A 292 23.39 30.77 4.16
CA TRP A 292 22.86 29.52 3.62
C TRP A 292 23.28 28.30 4.46
N THR A 293 24.39 28.36 5.18
CA THR A 293 24.84 27.28 6.06
C THR A 293 23.89 27.14 7.24
N ALA A 294 23.54 28.27 7.89
CA ALA A 294 22.54 28.30 8.96
C ALA A 294 21.17 27.79 8.49
N ILE A 295 20.73 28.18 7.29
CA ILE A 295 19.47 27.69 6.68
C ILE A 295 19.50 26.17 6.49
N VAL A 296 20.58 25.63 5.92
CA VAL A 296 20.71 24.18 5.69
C VAL A 296 20.71 23.42 7.00
N ARG A 297 21.45 23.88 8.01
CA ARG A 297 21.46 23.26 9.35
C ARG A 297 20.07 23.28 10.01
N TYR A 298 19.35 24.40 9.89
CA TYR A 298 17.99 24.53 10.40
C TYR A 298 17.03 23.55 9.72
N ILE A 299 17.06 23.48 8.38
CA ILE A 299 16.22 22.56 7.60
C ILE A 299 16.59 21.11 7.90
N ALA A 300 17.87 20.79 8.00
CA ALA A 300 18.38 19.46 8.31
C ALA A 300 17.89 18.96 9.68
N THR A 301 18.11 19.77 10.71
CA THR A 301 17.77 19.45 12.10
C THR A 301 16.26 19.23 12.29
N ASN A 302 15.44 20.16 11.80
CA ASN A 302 13.98 20.07 11.91
C ASN A 302 13.39 19.05 10.92
N GLY A 303 13.97 18.98 9.72
CA GLY A 303 13.54 18.12 8.64
C GLY A 303 13.70 16.64 8.96
N ALA A 304 14.80 16.23 9.61
CA ALA A 304 14.99 14.85 10.05
C ALA A 304 13.83 14.37 10.94
N VAL A 305 13.46 15.22 11.91
CA VAL A 305 12.40 14.94 12.88
C VAL A 305 11.02 14.90 12.21
N VAL A 306 10.71 15.87 11.34
CA VAL A 306 9.45 15.90 10.59
C VAL A 306 9.34 14.71 9.63
N CYS A 307 10.42 14.35 8.93
CA CYS A 307 10.45 13.20 8.04
C CYS A 307 10.20 11.89 8.79
N LEU A 308 10.76 11.72 10.00
CA LEU A 308 10.48 10.54 10.83
C LEU A 308 9.00 10.44 11.17
N TRP A 309 8.40 11.53 11.63
CA TRP A 309 6.97 11.59 11.95
C TRP A 309 6.08 11.26 10.75
N VAL A 310 6.37 11.86 9.60
CA VAL A 310 5.65 11.58 8.35
C VAL A 310 5.81 10.10 7.96
N THR A 311 7.01 9.53 8.11
CA THR A 311 7.28 8.11 7.84
C THR A 311 6.43 7.21 8.73
N VAL A 312 6.36 7.48 10.04
CA VAL A 312 5.55 6.70 10.99
C VAL A 312 4.06 6.77 10.62
N ILE A 313 3.54 7.96 10.30
CA ILE A 313 2.14 8.14 9.89
C ILE A 313 1.84 7.38 8.59
N LEU A 314 2.74 7.47 7.60
CA LEU A 314 2.58 6.77 6.32
C LEU A 314 2.66 5.26 6.50
N CYS A 315 3.55 4.74 7.36
CA CYS A 315 3.60 3.32 7.72
C CYS A 315 2.29 2.84 8.34
N LEU A 316 1.72 3.59 9.28
CA LEU A 316 0.43 3.26 9.88
C LEU A 316 -0.71 3.31 8.85
N ALA A 317 -0.73 4.33 8.00
CA ALA A 317 -1.72 4.45 6.94
C ALA A 317 -1.63 3.28 5.95
N GLU A 318 -0.43 2.88 5.53
CA GLU A 318 -0.24 1.73 4.63
C GLU A 318 -0.61 0.42 5.30
N LEU A 319 -0.30 0.25 6.59
CA LEU A 319 -0.71 -0.93 7.36
C LEU A 319 -2.25 -1.06 7.33
N ILE A 320 -2.97 0.01 7.67
CA ILE A 320 -4.44 0.05 7.66
C ILE A 320 -4.98 -0.24 6.25
N LEU A 321 -4.40 0.38 5.22
CA LEU A 321 -4.81 0.14 3.83
C LEU A 321 -4.57 -1.30 3.41
N CYS A 322 -3.43 -1.90 3.76
CA CYS A 322 -3.15 -3.30 3.46
C CYS A 322 -4.10 -4.24 4.20
N VAL A 323 -4.49 -3.94 5.45
CA VAL A 323 -5.54 -4.68 6.17
C VAL A 323 -6.88 -4.57 5.45
N PHE A 324 -7.32 -3.36 5.07
CA PHE A 324 -8.55 -3.22 4.29
C PHE A 324 -8.48 -3.98 2.96
N ARG A 325 -7.33 -3.94 2.26
CA ARG A 325 -7.13 -4.67 1.00
C ARG A 325 -7.20 -6.19 1.18
N MET A 326 -6.87 -6.74 2.35
CA MET A 326 -7.11 -8.17 2.66
C MET A 326 -8.60 -8.51 2.57
N PHE A 327 -9.50 -7.61 3.00
CA PHE A 327 -10.94 -7.82 3.02
C PHE A 327 -11.66 -7.38 1.73
N THR A 328 -11.20 -6.29 1.10
CA THR A 328 -11.88 -5.69 -0.07
C THR A 328 -11.35 -6.23 -1.40
N TYR A 329 -10.18 -6.89 -1.41
CA TYR A 329 -9.52 -7.40 -2.62
C TYR A 329 -9.28 -6.33 -3.71
N THR A 330 -9.16 -5.05 -3.33
CA THR A 330 -8.91 -3.92 -4.24
C THR A 330 -7.42 -3.61 -4.36
N SER A 331 -6.92 -3.35 -5.57
CA SER A 331 -5.48 -3.23 -5.85
C SER A 331 -5.05 -1.89 -6.48
N ARG A 332 -5.85 -0.82 -6.36
CA ARG A 332 -5.47 0.46 -6.99
C ARG A 332 -4.37 1.18 -6.16
N ARG A 333 -3.27 1.51 -6.83
CA ARG A 333 -2.15 2.38 -6.37
C ARG A 333 -1.39 1.85 -5.14
N LEU A 334 -0.83 0.65 -5.24
CA LEU A 334 -0.01 0.03 -4.20
C LEU A 334 1.35 0.71 -3.94
N HIS A 335 1.85 1.53 -4.86
CA HIS A 335 3.25 2.00 -4.81
C HIS A 335 3.45 3.40 -4.23
N VAL A 336 2.44 4.28 -4.25
CA VAL A 336 2.66 5.68 -3.89
C VAL A 336 3.07 5.83 -2.43
N ILE A 337 2.37 5.16 -1.51
CA ILE A 337 2.65 5.27 -0.09
C ILE A 337 3.99 4.58 0.26
N PRO A 338 4.30 3.35 -0.20
CA PRO A 338 5.64 2.77 -0.02
C PRO A 338 6.79 3.63 -0.57
N ILE A 339 6.60 4.30 -1.72
CA ILE A 339 7.61 5.24 -2.26
C ILE A 339 7.79 6.45 -1.35
N LEU A 340 6.70 7.01 -0.81
CA LEU A 340 6.80 8.12 0.15
C LEU A 340 7.46 7.68 1.46
N ILE A 341 7.15 6.47 1.95
CA ILE A 341 7.82 5.87 3.12
C ILE A 341 9.33 5.77 2.86
N LEU A 342 9.74 5.28 1.69
CA LEU A 342 11.16 5.19 1.32
C LEU A 342 11.82 6.58 1.27
N LEU A 343 11.17 7.56 0.63
CA LEU A 343 11.68 8.91 0.49
C LEU A 343 11.87 9.59 1.85
N PHE A 344 10.83 9.63 2.68
CA PHE A 344 10.90 10.27 3.99
C PHE A 344 11.77 9.48 4.98
N GLY A 345 11.81 8.14 4.86
CA GLY A 345 12.74 7.31 5.62
C GLY A 345 14.20 7.65 5.30
N LEU A 346 14.56 7.73 4.02
CA LEU A 346 15.91 8.15 3.59
C LEU A 346 16.25 9.57 4.05
N LEU A 347 15.33 10.52 3.91
CA LEU A 347 15.54 11.89 4.38
C LEU A 347 15.78 11.95 5.89
N THR A 348 15.04 11.16 6.68
CA THR A 348 15.25 11.05 8.13
C THR A 348 16.69 10.66 8.47
N MET A 349 17.28 9.76 7.69
CA MET A 349 18.63 9.25 7.91
C MET A 349 19.72 10.20 7.41
N ILE A 350 19.52 10.87 6.29
CA ILE A 350 20.57 11.70 5.68
C ILE A 350 20.61 13.10 6.30
N MET A 351 19.45 13.64 6.70
CA MET A 351 19.36 15.00 7.21
C MET A 351 20.26 15.31 8.43
N PRO A 352 20.45 14.42 9.42
CA PRO A 352 21.40 14.67 10.52
C PRO A 352 22.84 14.94 10.06
N ALA A 353 23.29 14.37 8.94
CA ALA A 353 24.61 14.67 8.38
C ALA A 353 24.74 16.15 7.99
N PHE A 354 23.69 16.71 7.39
CA PHE A 354 23.66 18.11 6.98
C PHE A 354 23.59 19.09 8.15
N ALA A 355 23.17 18.63 9.34
CA ALA A 355 23.17 19.46 10.55
C ALA A 355 24.59 19.74 11.07
N GLU A 356 25.59 18.97 10.63
CA GLU A 356 27.01 19.12 11.01
C GLU A 356 27.85 19.87 9.96
N VAL A 357 27.25 20.33 8.86
CA VAL A 357 28.01 21.02 7.79
C VAL A 357 28.59 22.32 8.30
N GLU A 358 29.92 22.46 8.30
CA GLU A 358 30.62 23.67 8.74
C GLU A 358 30.55 24.84 7.74
N ALA A 359 30.61 24.52 6.45
CA ALA A 359 30.49 25.50 5.37
C ALA A 359 29.75 24.89 4.18
N LEU A 360 28.87 25.66 3.54
CA LEU A 360 28.13 25.22 2.37
C LEU A 360 28.99 25.29 1.08
N ASN A 361 30.03 24.45 1.02
CA ASN A 361 30.86 24.20 -0.16
C ASN A 361 30.98 22.69 -0.42
N GLY A 362 31.54 22.30 -1.57
CA GLY A 362 31.64 20.89 -1.96
C GLY A 362 32.39 20.03 -0.94
N ASP A 363 33.50 20.56 -0.43
CA ASP A 363 34.36 19.85 0.54
C ASP A 363 33.69 19.71 1.92
N GLY A 364 32.98 20.75 2.39
CA GLY A 364 32.27 20.73 3.67
C GLY A 364 31.09 19.76 3.66
N ILE A 365 30.35 19.68 2.55
CA ILE A 365 29.26 18.70 2.39
C ILE A 365 29.82 17.28 2.30
N LEU A 366 30.89 17.08 1.52
CA LEU A 366 31.51 15.77 1.38
C LEU A 366 32.04 15.27 2.71
N SER A 367 32.78 16.11 3.45
CA SER A 367 33.32 15.79 4.77
C SER A 367 32.23 15.41 5.78
N ALA A 368 31.13 16.16 5.83
CA ALA A 368 30.00 15.86 6.70
C ALA A 368 29.35 14.51 6.37
N LEU A 369 29.18 14.19 5.08
CA LEU A 369 28.62 12.91 4.65
C LEU A 369 29.59 11.74 4.92
N THR A 370 30.87 11.88 4.57
CA THR A 370 31.86 10.82 4.79
C THR A 370 32.02 10.51 6.27
N GLY A 371 32.01 11.54 7.13
CA GLY A 371 32.08 11.38 8.57
C GLY A 371 30.84 10.74 9.17
N TYR A 372 29.64 11.09 8.68
CA TYR A 372 28.38 10.54 9.18
C TYR A 372 28.14 9.08 8.80
N PHE A 373 28.61 8.66 7.61
CA PHE A 373 28.47 7.31 7.08
C PHE A 373 29.69 6.41 7.35
N THR A 374 30.54 6.77 8.31
CA THR A 374 31.67 5.93 8.73
C THR A 374 31.17 4.54 9.20
N PRO A 375 31.68 3.43 8.63
CA PRO A 375 31.14 2.10 8.90
C PRO A 375 31.59 1.50 10.22
N TYR A 376 32.73 1.96 10.78
CA TYR A 376 33.32 1.43 12.01
C TYR A 376 33.13 2.37 13.18
N PHE A 377 32.68 1.82 14.30
CA PHE A 377 32.40 2.60 15.51
C PHE A 377 33.68 3.11 16.18
N ASP A 378 34.77 2.37 16.10
CA ASP A 378 36.05 2.76 16.70
C ASP A 378 36.69 3.96 15.98
N ASP A 379 36.59 4.00 14.65
CA ASP A 379 37.06 5.15 13.85
C ASP A 379 36.32 6.43 14.26
N PHE A 380 35.01 6.32 14.50
CA PHE A 380 34.17 7.41 15.02
C PHE A 380 34.60 7.90 16.41
N LEU A 381 34.98 6.98 17.31
CA LEU A 381 35.48 7.35 18.63
C LEU A 381 36.91 7.90 18.59
N ALA A 382 37.71 7.52 17.59
CA ALA A 382 39.08 8.01 17.43
C ALA A 382 39.12 9.45 16.89
N GLU A 383 38.23 9.81 15.95
CA GLU A 383 38.30 11.08 15.22
C GLU A 383 37.47 12.20 15.87
N SER A 384 38.13 13.14 16.56
CA SER A 384 37.46 14.17 17.38
C SER A 384 36.58 15.16 16.61
N SER A 385 36.76 15.26 15.30
CA SER A 385 35.90 16.06 14.42
C SER A 385 34.52 15.42 14.20
N LEU A 386 34.40 14.10 14.37
CA LEU A 386 33.14 13.38 14.16
C LEU A 386 32.25 13.45 15.39
N GLN A 387 31.05 14.02 15.20
CA GLN A 387 30.12 14.29 16.29
C GLN A 387 28.91 13.34 16.31
N ILE A 388 28.55 12.79 15.16
CA ILE A 388 27.42 11.88 15.00
C ILE A 388 27.70 10.89 13.87
N ILE A 389 27.27 9.64 14.05
CA ILE A 389 27.27 8.61 13.00
C ILE A 389 25.93 7.90 12.92
N ILE A 390 25.63 7.34 11.76
CA ILE A 390 24.43 6.55 11.52
C ILE A 390 24.51 5.14 12.11
N ASN A 391 23.39 4.61 12.59
CA ASN A 391 23.26 3.17 12.79
C ASN A 391 22.90 2.48 11.46
N LEU A 392 23.84 1.71 10.91
CA LEU A 392 23.66 0.99 9.65
C LEU A 392 22.49 0.01 9.67
N LEU A 393 22.19 -0.63 10.80
CA LEU A 393 21.04 -1.54 10.88
C LEU A 393 19.73 -0.80 10.62
N TYR A 394 19.58 0.39 11.20
CA TYR A 394 18.39 1.20 11.06
C TYR A 394 18.23 1.70 9.61
N LEU A 395 19.35 2.07 8.95
CA LEU A 395 19.37 2.40 7.52
C LEU A 395 18.90 1.21 6.66
N ILE A 396 19.43 0.01 6.92
CA ILE A 396 19.07 -1.20 6.16
C ILE A 396 17.56 -1.47 6.29
N VAL A 397 17.00 -1.41 7.50
CA VAL A 397 15.57 -1.67 7.71
C VAL A 397 14.70 -0.61 7.02
N LEU A 398 15.03 0.68 7.16
CA LEU A 398 14.27 1.78 6.55
C LEU A 398 14.35 1.80 5.01
N VAL A 399 15.36 1.20 4.41
CA VAL A 399 15.53 1.16 2.95
C VAL A 399 15.04 -0.16 2.36
N ALA A 400 15.48 -1.30 2.91
CA ALA A 400 15.17 -2.61 2.38
C ALA A 400 13.67 -2.92 2.47
N VAL A 401 13.01 -2.57 3.58
CA VAL A 401 11.59 -2.89 3.77
C VAL A 401 10.70 -2.13 2.77
N PRO A 402 10.79 -0.79 2.61
CA PRO A 402 10.00 -0.09 1.62
C PRO A 402 10.31 -0.53 0.18
N ILE A 403 11.58 -0.84 -0.15
CA ILE A 403 11.94 -1.41 -1.46
C ILE A 403 11.23 -2.75 -1.67
N LEU A 404 11.25 -3.64 -0.68
CA LEU A 404 10.54 -4.91 -0.75
C LEU A 404 9.03 -4.69 -0.95
N LEU A 405 8.41 -3.73 -0.26
CA LEU A 405 7.00 -3.39 -0.45
C LEU A 405 6.69 -2.82 -1.84
N ILE A 406 7.63 -2.09 -2.45
CA ILE A 406 7.51 -1.59 -3.82
C ILE A 406 7.65 -2.73 -4.84
N LEU A 407 8.55 -3.68 -4.60
CA LEU A 407 8.83 -4.80 -5.49
C LEU A 407 7.83 -5.96 -5.36
N LEU A 408 7.27 -6.21 -4.17
CA LEU A 408 6.37 -7.33 -3.88
C LEU A 408 5.21 -7.43 -4.89
N PRO A 409 4.52 -6.32 -5.23
CA PRO A 409 3.47 -6.35 -6.24
C PRO A 409 4.00 -6.68 -7.65
N LEU A 410 5.23 -6.30 -7.99
CA LEU A 410 5.83 -6.64 -9.28
C LEU A 410 6.14 -8.14 -9.39
N VAL A 411 6.63 -8.74 -8.30
CA VAL A 411 7.03 -10.16 -8.26
C VAL A 411 5.82 -11.10 -8.11
N MET A 412 4.85 -10.76 -7.25
CA MET A 412 3.67 -11.60 -7.00
C MET A 412 2.56 -11.40 -8.04
N HIS A 413 2.87 -10.81 -9.20
CA HIS A 413 1.93 -10.65 -10.31
C HIS A 413 1.38 -12.01 -10.78
N ASN A 414 0.16 -11.99 -11.31
CA ASN A 414 -0.51 -13.13 -11.94
C ASN A 414 -1.05 -14.24 -11.02
N ARG A 415 -2.21 -13.98 -10.40
CA ARG A 415 -3.26 -15.00 -10.47
C ARG A 415 -4.30 -14.55 -11.47
N GLN A 416 -4.58 -15.39 -12.47
CA GLN A 416 -5.77 -15.22 -13.29
C GLN A 416 -6.98 -15.05 -12.35
N PRO A 417 -7.94 -14.17 -12.69
CA PRO A 417 -9.10 -13.94 -11.84
C PRO A 417 -9.69 -15.30 -11.45
N LYS A 418 -9.72 -15.60 -10.14
CA LYS A 418 -10.33 -16.84 -9.66
C LYS A 418 -11.75 -16.89 -10.23
N PRO A 419 -12.16 -17.98 -10.91
CA PRO A 419 -13.53 -18.14 -11.35
C PRO A 419 -14.44 -18.01 -10.13
N ILE A 420 -15.50 -17.23 -10.27
CA ILE A 420 -16.43 -16.93 -9.19
C ILE A 420 -17.18 -18.22 -8.85
N THR A 421 -16.79 -18.89 -7.76
CA THR A 421 -17.39 -20.15 -7.32
C THR A 421 -18.68 -19.96 -6.50
N PHE A 422 -19.12 -18.71 -6.28
CA PHE A 422 -20.28 -18.39 -5.44
C PHE A 422 -21.24 -17.42 -6.15
N VAL A 423 -22.44 -17.91 -6.47
CA VAL A 423 -23.60 -17.09 -6.81
C VAL A 423 -24.28 -16.70 -5.49
N PRO A 424 -24.50 -15.40 -5.19
CA PRO A 424 -25.22 -14.98 -3.98
C PRO A 424 -26.59 -15.66 -3.89
N LYS A 425 -26.97 -16.11 -2.68
CA LYS A 425 -28.16 -16.94 -2.42
C LYS A 425 -29.51 -16.31 -2.86
N GLY A 426 -29.55 -15.04 -3.26
CA GLY A 426 -30.75 -14.32 -3.68
C GLY A 426 -31.28 -14.60 -5.10
N ASN A 427 -30.49 -15.23 -5.99
CA ASN A 427 -30.92 -15.56 -7.36
C ASN A 427 -31.35 -17.03 -7.52
N ARG A 428 -31.97 -17.62 -6.51
CA ARG A 428 -32.67 -18.91 -6.71
C ARG A 428 -33.95 -18.65 -7.51
N PRO A 429 -34.32 -19.48 -8.49
CA PRO A 429 -35.56 -19.29 -9.23
C PRO A 429 -36.75 -19.27 -8.25
N HIS A 430 -37.52 -18.18 -8.29
CA HIS A 430 -38.75 -18.05 -7.52
C HIS A 430 -39.77 -19.07 -8.03
N ILE A 431 -40.38 -19.81 -7.11
CA ILE A 431 -41.59 -20.58 -7.37
C ILE A 431 -42.72 -19.55 -7.55
N TYR A 432 -43.26 -19.42 -8.77
CA TYR A 432 -44.43 -18.59 -9.03
C TYR A 432 -45.69 -19.47 -8.94
N GLY A 433 -46.55 -19.21 -7.96
CA GLY A 433 -47.88 -19.83 -7.86
C GLY A 433 -47.89 -21.30 -7.45
N PRO A 434 -49.09 -21.93 -7.31
CA PRO A 434 -49.35 -23.08 -6.44
C PRO A 434 -48.84 -24.44 -6.98
N ASN A 435 -47.79 -24.44 -7.80
CA ASN A 435 -47.18 -25.67 -8.29
C ASN A 435 -45.94 -25.99 -7.45
N GLU A 436 -46.03 -27.04 -6.63
CA GLU A 436 -44.98 -27.50 -5.71
C GLU A 436 -43.72 -28.10 -6.37
N LEU A 437 -43.53 -27.93 -7.70
CA LEU A 437 -42.37 -28.45 -8.41
C LEU A 437 -41.57 -27.33 -9.08
N PRO A 438 -40.24 -27.26 -8.86
CA PRO A 438 -39.39 -26.25 -9.46
C PRO A 438 -39.36 -26.41 -10.98
N VAL A 439 -39.69 -25.34 -11.69
CA VAL A 439 -39.65 -25.30 -13.17
C VAL A 439 -38.20 -25.46 -13.62
N LYS A 440 -37.94 -26.42 -14.53
CA LYS A 440 -36.61 -26.62 -15.11
C LYS A 440 -36.29 -25.51 -16.13
N PRO A 441 -35.01 -25.11 -16.28
CA PRO A 441 -34.61 -24.10 -17.26
C PRO A 441 -35.03 -24.51 -18.68
N GLY A 442 -35.71 -23.60 -19.40
CA GLY A 442 -36.15 -23.80 -20.80
C GLY A 442 -37.63 -24.18 -21.00
N GLN A 443 -38.44 -24.33 -19.95
CA GLN A 443 -39.88 -24.48 -20.09
C GLN A 443 -40.56 -23.10 -20.19
N VAL A 444 -41.22 -22.83 -21.33
CA VAL A 444 -42.16 -21.70 -21.44
C VAL A 444 -43.33 -21.98 -20.48
N PRO A 445 -43.68 -21.08 -19.56
CA PRO A 445 -44.85 -21.29 -18.71
C PRO A 445 -46.07 -21.45 -19.61
N ARG A 446 -46.73 -22.61 -19.53
CA ARG A 446 -48.04 -22.80 -20.17
C ARG A 446 -49.04 -21.91 -19.45
N TYR A 447 -49.17 -20.67 -19.89
CA TYR A 447 -50.36 -19.89 -19.63
C TYR A 447 -51.45 -20.38 -20.59
N GLY A 448 -52.53 -20.93 -20.01
CA GLY A 448 -53.75 -21.29 -20.74
C GLY A 448 -54.08 -22.78 -20.68
N ILE A 449 -54.93 -23.17 -19.74
CA ILE A 449 -56.38 -23.30 -19.90
C ILE A 449 -56.88 -23.67 -18.50
N ALA A 450 -57.66 -22.78 -17.87
CA ALA A 450 -58.39 -23.17 -16.67
C ALA A 450 -59.37 -24.29 -17.06
N PRO A 451 -59.45 -25.42 -16.32
CA PRO A 451 -60.53 -26.35 -16.52
C PRO A 451 -61.85 -25.63 -16.18
N ALA A 452 -62.77 -25.64 -17.13
CA ALA A 452 -64.04 -24.90 -17.11
C ALA A 452 -65.08 -25.44 -16.10
N ASP A 453 -64.67 -26.15 -15.04
CA ASP A 453 -65.59 -26.88 -14.17
C ASP A 453 -65.60 -26.42 -12.70
N GLN A 454 -64.93 -25.31 -12.33
CA GLN A 454 -64.96 -24.83 -10.94
C GLN A 454 -66.09 -23.83 -10.59
N TYR A 455 -67.08 -23.65 -11.46
CA TYR A 455 -68.32 -22.95 -11.11
C TYR A 455 -69.55 -23.83 -11.34
N ARG A 456 -69.76 -24.84 -10.49
CA ARG A 456 -71.10 -25.38 -10.24
C ARG A 456 -71.27 -25.93 -8.82
N LYS A 457 -72.01 -25.14 -8.04
CA LYS A 457 -72.84 -25.46 -6.86
C LYS A 457 -72.15 -25.68 -5.51
N ARG A 458 -72.67 -24.88 -4.54
CA ARG A 458 -73.03 -25.15 -3.14
C ARG A 458 -72.19 -26.16 -2.36
#